data_AF-A0A818MU46-F1
#
_entry.id   AF-A0A818MU46-F1
#
_cell.length_a   1.000
_cell.length_b   1.000
_cell.length_c   1.000
_cell.angle_alpha   90.00
_cell.angle_beta   90.00
_cell.angle_gamma   90.00
#
_symmetry.space_group_name_H-M   'P 1'
#
loop_
_entity.id
_entity.type
_entity.pdbx_description
1 polymer ?
#
loop_
_entity_poly.entity_id
_entity_poly.type
_entity_poly.pdbx_seq_one_letter_code
_entity_poly.pdbx_strand_id
1 'polypeptide(L)'
;MASTDVTSNTKILTLAEIRKLAEDKDRCILTINNRVYDVTRFLEEHPGGEEVLKEQHGRDATNAFEDVGHSSDAREQMKQFEIAQVDPSDIKTPTRPVIAKPNGSTGVARDDAGLSWTKWVIPLVIAIAAAVLFKLLTKPEVNVNRPPTAI
;
A
#
# COMPACT_ATOMS: atom_id res chain seq x y z
N MET A 1 -27.24 28.12 -18.31
CA MET A 1 -26.64 28.80 -17.13
C MET A 1 -25.27 28.18 -16.95
N ALA A 2 -24.22 28.96 -17.19
CA ALA A 2 -22.84 28.48 -17.14
C ALA A 2 -22.46 28.24 -15.66
N SER A 3 -22.23 26.98 -15.29
CA SER A 3 -21.73 26.63 -13.96
C SER A 3 -20.33 27.20 -13.81
N THR A 4 -20.20 28.11 -12.86
CA THR A 4 -18.99 28.81 -12.47
C THR A 4 -17.88 27.81 -12.11
N ASP A 5 -16.88 27.74 -12.97
CA ASP A 5 -15.56 27.17 -12.70
C ASP A 5 -14.91 28.00 -11.57
N VAL A 6 -14.98 27.52 -10.34
CA VAL A 6 -14.15 28.06 -9.26
C VAL A 6 -12.78 27.44 -9.48
N THR A 7 -11.99 28.08 -10.35
CA THR A 7 -10.57 27.83 -10.53
C THR A 7 -9.84 28.26 -9.25
N SER A 8 -9.89 27.43 -8.20
CA SER A 8 -8.77 27.37 -7.28
C SER A 8 -7.55 27.02 -8.12
N ASN A 9 -6.41 27.67 -7.89
CA ASN A 9 -5.14 27.37 -8.54
C ASN A 9 -4.62 26.01 -8.04
N THR A 10 -5.40 24.95 -8.26
CA THR A 10 -5.17 23.60 -7.77
C THR A 10 -4.11 23.01 -8.66
N LYS A 11 -2.93 22.82 -8.09
CA LYS A 11 -1.78 22.25 -8.77
C LYS A 11 -2.16 20.86 -9.28
N ILE A 12 -1.82 20.53 -10.52
CA ILE A 12 -1.97 19.16 -11.04
C ILE A 12 -0.69 18.40 -10.69
N LEU A 13 -0.83 17.22 -10.09
CA LEU A 13 0.28 16.34 -9.74
C LEU A 13 0.09 14.97 -10.36
N THR A 14 1.18 14.42 -10.90
CA THR A 14 1.24 13.03 -11.35
C THR A 14 1.29 12.06 -10.16
N LEU A 15 0.96 10.79 -10.39
CA LEU A 15 1.08 9.75 -9.34
C LEU A 15 2.52 9.60 -8.83
N ALA A 16 3.51 9.85 -9.68
CA ALA A 16 4.91 9.82 -9.28
C ALA A 16 5.25 10.95 -8.30
N GLU A 17 4.76 12.16 -8.54
CA GLU A 17 4.95 13.28 -7.63
C GLU A 17 4.22 13.10 -6.31
N ILE A 18 2.99 12.58 -6.35
CA ILE A 18 2.20 12.29 -5.14
C ILE A 18 2.92 11.25 -4.27
N ARG A 19 3.48 10.20 -4.89
CA ARG A 19 4.30 9.21 -4.17
C ARG A 19 5.51 9.85 -3.53
N LYS A 20 6.21 10.73 -4.25
CA LYS A 20 7.37 11.45 -3.70
C LYS A 20 7.00 12.32 -2.50
N LEU A 21 5.85 12.97 -2.55
CA LEU A 21 5.32 13.73 -1.41
C LEU A 21 4.98 12.82 -0.22
N ALA A 22 4.55 11.59 -0.49
CA ALA A 22 4.26 10.57 0.53
C ALA A 22 5.50 9.76 0.99
N GLU A 23 6.69 10.01 0.44
CA GLU A 23 7.93 9.45 1.00
C GLU A 23 8.39 10.24 2.23
N ASP A 24 7.90 11.47 2.38
CA ASP A 24 8.16 12.33 3.52
C ASP A 24 7.39 11.83 4.76
N LYS A 25 8.13 11.39 5.78
CA LYS A 25 7.56 10.85 7.01
C LYS A 25 6.90 11.91 7.89
N ASP A 26 7.24 13.17 7.69
CA ASP A 26 6.66 14.29 8.43
C ASP A 26 5.35 14.76 7.80
N ARG A 27 4.92 14.17 6.68
CA ARG A 27 3.69 14.54 5.98
C ARG A 27 2.71 13.38 5.92
N CYS A 28 1.42 13.71 5.99
CA CYS A 28 0.33 12.77 5.72
C CYS A 28 -0.44 13.20 4.47
N ILE A 29 -0.11 12.56 3.35
CA ILE A 29 -0.77 12.78 2.06
C ILE A 29 -1.82 11.70 1.81
N LEU A 30 -3.04 12.11 1.47
CA LEU A 30 -4.15 11.23 1.12
C LEU A 30 -4.73 11.60 -0.24
N THR A 31 -5.13 10.60 -1.01
CA THR A 31 -5.88 10.83 -2.27
C THR A 31 -7.33 10.42 -2.06
N ILE A 32 -8.27 11.34 -2.27
CA ILE A 32 -9.72 11.10 -2.14
C ILE A 32 -10.41 11.67 -3.37
N ASN A 33 -11.17 10.85 -4.09
CA ASN A 33 -11.91 11.27 -5.29
C ASN A 33 -11.01 12.02 -6.31
N ASN A 34 -9.82 11.46 -6.59
CA ASN A 34 -8.82 12.03 -7.50
C ASN A 34 -8.30 13.42 -7.11
N ARG A 35 -8.47 13.81 -5.85
CA ARG A 35 -7.88 15.02 -5.26
C ARG A 35 -6.89 14.63 -4.18
N VAL A 36 -5.82 15.42 -4.05
CA VAL A 36 -4.71 15.19 -3.15
C VAL A 36 -4.81 16.16 -1.98
N TYR A 37 -4.81 15.61 -0.77
CA TYR A 37 -4.98 16.33 0.47
C TYR A 37 -3.75 16.17 1.34
N ASP A 38 -3.31 17.27 1.96
CA ASP A 38 -2.29 17.26 3.02
C ASP A 38 -2.98 17.45 4.37
N VAL A 39 -3.16 16.33 5.08
CA VAL A 39 -3.83 16.29 6.38
C VAL A 39 -2.84 16.25 7.54
N THR A 40 -1.56 16.54 7.31
CA THR A 40 -0.51 16.48 8.34
C THR A 40 -0.89 17.23 9.61
N ARG A 41 -1.47 18.42 9.46
CA ARG A 41 -1.88 19.26 10.59
C ARG A 41 -3.16 18.80 11.27
N PHE A 42 -3.93 17.94 10.61
CA PHE A 42 -5.22 17.45 11.06
C PHE A 42 -5.13 16.06 11.72
N LEU A 43 -3.96 15.44 11.75
CA LEU A 43 -3.75 14.10 12.32
C LEU A 43 -4.30 13.97 13.75
N GLU A 44 -3.93 14.91 14.62
CA GLU A 44 -4.34 14.90 16.04
C GLU A 44 -5.77 15.39 16.26
N GLU A 45 -6.32 16.16 15.32
CA GLU A 45 -7.67 16.71 15.38
C GLU A 45 -8.72 15.77 14.78
N HIS A 46 -8.29 14.69 14.11
CA HIS A 46 -9.20 13.74 13.48
C HIS A 46 -9.98 12.94 14.53
N PRO A 47 -11.33 13.02 14.55
CA PRO A 47 -12.14 12.32 15.55
C PRO A 47 -12.02 10.79 15.52
N GLY A 48 -11.61 10.21 14.38
CA GLY A 48 -11.34 8.79 14.24
C GLY A 48 -9.92 8.35 14.65
N GLY A 49 -9.09 9.29 15.12
CA GLY A 49 -7.69 9.08 15.48
C GLY A 49 -6.72 9.22 14.31
N GLU A 50 -5.44 9.45 14.61
CA GLU A 50 -4.39 9.62 13.59
C GLU A 50 -4.00 8.31 12.88
N GLU A 51 -4.15 7.17 13.54
CA GLU A 51 -3.73 5.85 13.01
C GLU A 51 -4.41 5.54 11.68
N VAL A 52 -5.73 5.76 11.59
CA VAL A 52 -6.48 5.48 10.37
C VAL A 52 -6.08 6.38 9.20
N LEU A 53 -5.54 7.58 9.46
CA LEU A 53 -4.99 8.45 8.42
C LEU A 53 -3.60 7.98 7.99
N LYS A 54 -2.75 7.57 8.95
CA LYS A 54 -1.41 7.02 8.69
C LYS A 54 -1.46 5.71 7.90
N GLU A 55 -2.45 4.85 8.15
CA GLU A 55 -2.65 3.61 7.39
C GLU A 55 -2.99 3.85 5.91
N GLN A 56 -3.65 4.98 5.62
CA GLN A 56 -4.03 5.39 4.26
C GLN A 56 -3.00 6.32 3.61
N HIS A 57 -1.90 6.62 4.30
CA HIS A 57 -0.87 7.53 3.80
C HIS A 57 -0.29 7.06 2.46
N GLY A 58 -0.23 7.98 1.49
CA GLY A 58 0.29 7.74 0.15
C GLY A 58 -0.59 6.84 -0.72
N ARG A 59 -1.82 6.56 -0.28
CA ARG A 59 -2.78 5.69 -0.98
C ARG A 59 -4.07 6.45 -1.33
N ASP A 60 -4.89 5.80 -2.14
CA ASP A 60 -6.26 6.24 -2.38
C ASP A 60 -7.14 5.81 -1.21
N ALA A 61 -7.58 6.81 -0.43
CA ALA A 61 -8.42 6.66 0.74
C ALA A 61 -9.92 6.87 0.41
N THR A 62 -10.29 6.93 -0.88
CA THR A 62 -11.67 7.22 -1.30
C THR A 62 -12.66 6.23 -0.70
N ASN A 63 -12.37 4.93 -0.81
CA ASN A 63 -13.25 3.90 -0.27
C ASN A 63 -13.35 3.96 1.25
N ALA A 64 -12.22 4.17 1.94
CA ALA A 64 -12.20 4.30 3.40
C ALA A 64 -13.00 5.53 3.87
N PHE A 65 -12.89 6.64 3.14
CA PHE A 65 -13.60 7.87 3.46
C PHE A 65 -15.12 7.76 3.25
N GLU A 66 -15.55 7.11 2.15
CA GLU A 66 -16.98 6.90 1.86
C GLU A 66 -17.62 5.83 2.74
N ASP A 67 -16.91 4.75 3.09
CA ASP A 67 -17.41 3.66 3.94
C ASP A 67 -17.77 4.15 5.35
N VAL A 68 -16.98 5.07 5.90
CA VAL A 68 -17.23 5.69 7.21
C VAL A 68 -18.46 6.61 7.18
N GLY A 69 -18.76 7.23 6.03
CA GLY A 69 -19.92 8.11 5.89
C GLY A 69 -19.76 9.47 6.59
N HIS A 70 -18.66 10.18 6.33
CA HIS A 70 -18.42 11.52 6.86
C HIS A 70 -19.55 12.51 6.52
N SER A 71 -19.90 13.37 7.49
CA SER A 71 -20.93 14.40 7.33
C SER A 71 -20.58 15.43 6.25
N SER A 72 -21.58 16.15 5.74
CA SER A 72 -21.40 17.21 4.74
C SER A 72 -20.44 18.31 5.23
N ASP A 73 -20.50 18.63 6.52
CA ASP A 73 -19.61 19.62 7.15
C ASP A 73 -18.16 19.12 7.16
N ALA A 74 -17.91 17.86 7.54
CA ALA A 74 -16.58 17.26 7.49
C ALA A 74 -16.00 17.25 6.07
N ARG A 75 -16.85 16.96 5.06
CA ARG A 75 -16.46 17.03 3.64
C ARG A 75 -16.12 18.44 3.18
N GLU A 76 -16.76 19.45 3.75
CA GLU A 76 -16.45 20.85 3.48
C GLU A 76 -15.14 21.28 4.14
N GLN A 77 -14.94 20.90 5.40
CA GLN A 77 -13.68 21.11 6.10
C GLN A 77 -12.51 20.44 5.40
N MET A 78 -12.68 19.24 4.84
CA MET A 78 -11.64 18.52 4.10
C MET A 78 -11.06 19.36 2.93
N LYS A 79 -11.89 20.17 2.27
CA LYS A 79 -11.47 21.00 1.12
C LYS A 79 -10.36 21.99 1.48
N GLN A 80 -10.25 22.41 2.74
CA GLN A 80 -9.20 23.33 3.18
C GLN A 80 -7.79 22.70 3.12
N PHE A 81 -7.72 21.37 3.12
CA PHE A 81 -6.48 20.60 3.07
C PHE A 81 -6.12 20.17 1.64
N GLU A 82 -6.91 20.57 0.63
CA GLU A 82 -6.62 20.25 -0.77
C GLU A 82 -5.39 21.00 -1.24
N ILE A 83 -4.39 20.26 -1.72
CA ILE A 83 -3.15 20.83 -2.25
C ILE A 83 -3.03 20.68 -3.77
N ALA A 84 -3.70 19.69 -4.34
CA ALA A 84 -3.57 19.34 -5.75
C ALA A 84 -4.69 18.43 -6.25
N GLN A 85 -4.79 18.31 -7.57
CA GLN A 85 -5.61 17.32 -8.26
C GLN A 85 -4.70 16.31 -8.97
N VAL A 86 -5.12 15.05 -9.02
CA VAL A 86 -4.38 14.00 -9.73
C VAL A 86 -4.46 14.26 -11.23
N ASP A 87 -3.35 14.10 -11.94
CA ASP A 87 -3.31 14.23 -13.39
C ASP A 87 -4.32 13.28 -14.06
N PRO A 88 -5.23 13.78 -14.92
CA PRO A 88 -6.26 12.97 -15.54
C PRO A 88 -5.71 11.87 -16.46
N SER A 89 -4.47 11.97 -16.93
CA SER A 89 -3.80 10.93 -17.72
C SER A 89 -3.39 9.72 -16.88
N ASP A 90 -3.15 9.94 -15.58
CA ASP A 90 -2.82 8.90 -14.61
C ASP A 90 -4.07 8.23 -14.02
N ILE A 91 -5.21 8.92 -14.07
CA ILE A 91 -6.51 8.35 -13.75
C ILE A 91 -6.83 7.36 -14.86
N LYS A 92 -6.78 6.05 -14.56
CA LYS A 92 -7.17 4.99 -15.49
C LYS A 92 -8.65 5.15 -15.86
N THR A 93 -8.95 6.01 -16.83
CA THR A 93 -10.25 6.00 -17.50
C THR A 93 -10.35 4.71 -18.31
N PRO A 94 -11.39 3.89 -18.12
CA PRO A 94 -11.77 2.90 -19.12
C PRO A 94 -12.34 3.64 -20.32
N THR A 95 -11.46 4.24 -21.13
CA THR A 95 -11.87 4.81 -22.41
C THR A 95 -12.30 3.65 -23.31
N ARG A 96 -13.59 3.64 -23.68
CA ARG A 96 -14.19 2.71 -24.63
C ARG A 96 -13.35 2.57 -25.91
N PRO A 97 -13.41 1.40 -26.58
CA PRO A 97 -12.38 0.94 -27.50
C PRO A 97 -12.45 1.68 -28.84
N VAL A 98 -11.41 2.41 -29.19
CA VAL A 98 -11.13 2.71 -30.60
C VAL A 98 -10.39 1.50 -31.16
N ILE A 99 -11.13 0.70 -31.93
CA ILE A 99 -10.62 -0.41 -32.70
C ILE A 99 -9.56 0.12 -33.67
N ALA A 100 -8.30 -0.19 -33.41
CA ALA A 100 -7.26 -0.31 -34.43
C ALA A 100 -6.39 -1.53 -34.10
N LYS A 101 -6.42 -2.47 -35.05
CA LYS A 101 -5.99 -3.87 -35.04
C LYS A 101 -4.47 -4.11 -34.83
N PRO A 102 -4.06 -5.39 -34.67
CA PRO A 102 -2.95 -5.83 -33.83
C PRO A 102 -1.63 -5.88 -34.60
N ASN A 103 -0.51 -5.79 -33.89
CA ASN A 103 0.70 -6.53 -34.22
C ASN A 103 1.54 -6.73 -32.97
N GLY A 104 2.04 -7.95 -32.83
CA GLY A 104 2.42 -8.53 -31.56
C GLY A 104 3.76 -8.08 -31.01
N SER A 105 3.88 -8.22 -29.70
CA SER A 105 5.08 -8.77 -29.06
C SER A 105 4.71 -9.18 -27.63
N THR A 106 4.55 -10.49 -27.48
CA THR A 106 5.09 -11.27 -26.38
C THR A 106 4.79 -10.74 -24.98
N GLY A 107 3.75 -11.33 -24.36
CA GLY A 107 3.62 -11.34 -22.93
C GLY A 107 4.85 -11.98 -22.30
N VAL A 108 5.58 -11.17 -21.54
CA VAL A 108 6.29 -11.57 -20.33
C VAL A 108 6.05 -10.45 -19.34
N ALA A 109 5.20 -10.74 -18.36
CA ALA A 109 4.95 -9.87 -17.24
C ALA A 109 6.29 -9.54 -16.58
N ARG A 110 6.58 -8.24 -16.45
CA ARG A 110 7.69 -7.76 -15.65
C ARG A 110 7.28 -7.85 -14.20
N ASP A 111 7.98 -8.72 -13.48
CA ASP A 111 8.10 -8.72 -12.04
C ASP A 111 8.77 -7.40 -11.58
N ASP A 112 8.06 -6.61 -10.78
CA ASP A 112 8.65 -5.65 -9.83
C ASP A 112 7.57 -5.39 -8.75
N ALA A 113 7.55 -6.18 -7.68
CA ALA A 113 8.33 -5.97 -6.45
C ALA A 113 7.76 -4.84 -5.56
N GLY A 114 6.62 -5.16 -4.94
CA GLY A 114 6.07 -4.46 -3.78
C GLY A 114 5.32 -5.42 -2.87
N LEU A 115 6.03 -6.42 -2.33
CA LEU A 115 5.68 -7.11 -1.07
C LEU A 115 4.42 -8.02 -1.02
N SER A 116 4.24 -8.96 -1.96
CA SER A 116 3.14 -9.97 -1.87
C SER A 116 3.49 -11.40 -2.29
N TRP A 117 4.75 -11.82 -2.19
CA TRP A 117 5.14 -13.23 -2.45
C TRP A 117 6.07 -13.85 -1.38
N THR A 118 6.74 -13.04 -0.56
CA THR A 118 7.59 -13.53 0.55
C THR A 118 6.82 -14.06 1.76
N LYS A 119 5.49 -13.86 1.82
CA LYS A 119 4.67 -14.25 2.98
C LYS A 119 4.44 -15.76 3.16
N TRP A 120 4.83 -16.61 2.20
CA TRP A 120 4.77 -18.07 2.33
C TRP A 120 6.16 -18.74 2.34
N VAL A 121 7.19 -18.06 1.83
CA VAL A 121 8.55 -18.60 1.76
C VAL A 121 9.24 -18.57 3.13
N ILE A 122 9.02 -17.52 3.93
CA ILE A 122 9.60 -17.37 5.26
C ILE A 122 9.15 -18.50 6.23
N PRO A 123 7.85 -18.81 6.38
CA PRO A 123 7.44 -19.93 7.22
C PRO A 123 7.93 -21.30 6.68
N LEU A 124 8.04 -21.46 5.36
CA LEU A 124 8.53 -22.70 4.74
C LEU A 124 10.03 -22.94 5.02
N VAL A 125 10.86 -21.91 4.93
CA VAL A 125 12.31 -22.00 5.23
C VAL A 125 12.54 -22.28 6.72
N ILE A 126 11.77 -21.64 7.62
CA ILE A 126 11.86 -21.89 9.07
C ILE A 126 11.48 -23.34 9.40
N ALA A 127 10.43 -23.89 8.78
CA ALA A 127 10.02 -25.27 8.98
C ALA A 127 11.10 -26.28 8.51
N ILE A 128 11.74 -26.03 7.36
CA ILE A 128 12.81 -26.88 6.85
C ILE A 128 14.04 -26.83 7.76
N ALA A 129 14.45 -25.63 8.22
CA ALA A 129 15.58 -25.48 9.13
C ALA A 129 15.34 -26.17 10.48
N ALA A 130 14.13 -26.05 11.05
CA ALA A 130 13.77 -26.73 12.30
C ALA A 130 13.80 -28.27 12.15
N ALA A 131 13.33 -28.81 11.01
CA ALA A 131 13.36 -30.24 10.76
C ALA A 131 14.80 -30.78 10.60
N VAL A 132 15.69 -30.04 9.93
CA VAL A 132 17.10 -30.42 9.79
C VAL A 132 17.81 -30.36 11.15
N LEU A 133 17.57 -29.31 11.94
CA LEU A 133 18.14 -29.19 13.29
C LEU A 133 17.65 -30.31 14.21
N PHE A 134 16.35 -30.61 14.21
CA PHE A 134 15.79 -31.72 14.99
C PHE A 134 16.42 -33.06 14.57
N LYS A 135 16.56 -33.33 13.26
CA LYS A 135 17.17 -34.56 12.76
C LYS A 135 18.68 -34.66 13.10
N LEU A 136 19.38 -33.55 13.26
CA LEU A 136 20.77 -33.53 13.73
C LEU A 136 20.87 -33.73 15.25
N LEU A 137 19.92 -33.20 16.02
CA LEU A 137 19.86 -33.34 17.48
C LEU A 137 19.34 -34.72 17.93
N THR A 138 18.52 -35.39 17.11
CA THR A 138 17.98 -36.72 17.42
C THR A 138 18.76 -37.86 16.78
N LYS A 139 20.00 -37.65 16.28
CA LYS A 139 20.88 -38.77 15.90
C LYS A 139 21.15 -39.59 17.17
N PRO A 140 20.61 -40.82 17.31
CA PRO A 140 20.88 -41.63 18.48
C PRO A 140 22.32 -42.12 18.40
N GLU A 141 23.13 -41.81 19.41
CA GLU A 141 24.46 -42.39 19.54
C GLU A 141 24.34 -43.91 19.70
N VAL A 142 24.79 -44.65 18.69
CA VAL A 142 25.01 -46.09 18.77
C VAL A 142 26.11 -46.32 19.82
N ASN A 143 25.70 -46.69 21.03
CA ASN A 143 26.59 -46.91 22.16
C ASN A 143 27.36 -48.24 21.98
N VAL A 144 28.59 -48.16 21.47
CA VAL A 144 29.48 -49.31 21.20
C VAL A 144 30.42 -49.65 22.36
N ASN A 145 30.39 -48.95 23.51
CA ASN A 145 31.38 -49.16 24.57
C ASN A 145 30.77 -49.42 25.94
N ARG A 146 30.12 -50.57 26.12
CA ARG A 146 29.91 -51.11 27.48
C ARG A 146 30.78 -52.37 27.66
N PRO A 147 31.94 -52.28 28.33
CA PRO A 147 32.71 -53.46 28.70
C PRO A 147 31.95 -54.31 29.75
N PRO A 148 32.20 -55.62 29.82
CA PRO A 148 31.40 -56.53 30.63
C PRO A 148 31.90 -56.61 32.08
N THR A 149 30.94 -56.67 33.02
CA THR A 149 31.03 -57.28 34.37
C THR A 149 32.04 -56.62 35.34
N ALA A 150 31.93 -56.75 36.67
CA ALA A 150 31.51 -57.90 37.44
C ALA A 150 31.01 -57.49 38.85
N ILE A 151 30.24 -58.45 39.39
CA ILE A 151 29.77 -58.72 40.75
C ILE A 151 30.56 -58.13 41.93
#